data_AF-A0A6I1JW49-F1
#
_entry.id   AF-A0A6I1JW49-F1
#
_cell.length_a   1.000
_cell.length_b   1.000
_cell.length_c   1.000
_cell.angle_alpha   90.00
_cell.angle_beta   90.00
_cell.angle_gamma   90.00
#
_symmetry.space_group_name_H-M   'P 1'
#
loop_
_entity.id
_entity.type
_entity.pdbx_description
1 polymer ?
#
loop_
_entity_poly.entity_id
_entity_poly.type
_entity_poly.pdbx_seq_one_letter_code
_entity_poly.pdbx_strand_id
1 'polypeptide(L)' 'MKHTGIVAGGVVKLPGDWKDGTPVLVESLAAEPGNELTRRLLEIAAKTEGLPTDLAAQHDHYLYGTPKR' A
#
# COMPACT_ATOMS: atom_id res chain seq x y z
N MET A 1 1.95 21.83 17.70
CA MET A 1 2.02 21.34 16.30
C MET A 1 2.02 19.82 16.34
N LYS A 2 1.28 19.15 15.45
CA LYS A 2 1.30 17.68 15.32
C LYS A 2 2.29 17.31 14.22
N HIS A 3 3.18 16.38 14.49
CA HIS A 3 4.15 15.88 13.52
C HIS A 3 3.84 14.42 13.22
N THR A 4 3.75 14.07 11.95
CA THR A 4 3.56 12.68 11.51
C THR A 4 4.89 12.14 11.01
N GLY A 5 5.22 10.92 11.45
CA GLY A 5 6.46 10.25 11.10
C GLY A 5 6.19 8.83 10.63
N ILE A 6 7.22 8.22 10.04
CA ILE A 6 7.19 6.81 9.63
C ILE A 6 8.06 5.97 10.56
N VAL A 7 7.63 4.74 10.85
CA VAL A 7 8.46 3.77 11.57
C VAL A 7 9.37 3.08 10.56
N ALA A 8 10.68 3.18 10.76
CA ALA A 8 11.68 2.49 9.95
C ALA A 8 12.67 1.79 10.86
N GLY A 9 12.74 0.46 10.78
CA GLY A 9 13.63 -0.35 11.61
C GLY A 9 13.35 -0.25 13.11
N GLY A 10 12.08 -0.09 13.50
CA GLY A 10 11.68 0.06 14.91
C GLY A 10 11.87 1.45 15.51
N VAL A 11 12.39 2.41 14.73
CA VAL A 11 12.56 3.81 15.15
C VAL A 11 11.53 4.70 14.46
N VAL A 12 10.84 5.55 15.23
CA VAL A 12 9.90 6.54 14.69
C VAL A 12 10.68 7.76 14.18
N LYS A 13 10.67 7.99 12.88
CA LYS A 13 11.31 9.15 12.25
C LYS A 13 10.32 10.31 12.17
N LEU A 14 10.46 11.29 13.05
CA LEU A 14 9.63 12.50 13.07
C LEU A 14 10.39 13.68 12.43
N PRO A 15 9.79 14.44 11.51
CA PRO A 15 10.41 15.63 10.94
C PRO A 15 10.42 16.78 11.96
N GLY A 16 11.59 17.33 12.24
CA GLY A 16 11.79 18.55 13.02
C GLY A 16 13.18 18.62 13.65
N ASP A 17 13.59 19.83 14.01
CA ASP A 17 14.87 20.09 14.67
C ASP A 17 14.62 20.21 16.18
N TRP A 18 14.72 19.09 16.88
CA TRP A 18 14.40 18.96 18.30
C TRP A 18 15.68 18.82 19.12
N LYS A 19 15.75 19.54 20.24
CA LYS A 19 16.86 19.37 21.18
C LYS A 19 16.71 18.05 21.92
N ASP A 20 17.85 17.45 22.26
CA ASP A 20 17.88 16.25 23.08
C ASP A 20 17.14 16.48 24.42
N GLY A 21 16.42 15.44 24.88
CA GLY A 21 15.58 15.51 26.07
C GLY A 21 14.20 16.17 25.89
N THR A 22 13.78 16.53 24.67
CA THR A 22 12.43 17.07 24.44
C THR A 22 11.36 15.98 24.65
N PRO A 23 10.41 16.16 25.58
CA PRO A 23 9.33 15.20 25.79
C PRO A 23 8.37 15.22 24.59
N VAL A 24 8.13 14.06 23.99
CA VAL A 24 7.20 13.88 22.87
C VAL A 24 6.16 12.80 23.20
N LEU A 25 4.92 13.02 22.77
CA LEU A 25 3.86 12.02 22.80
C LEU A 25 3.77 11.37 21.42
N VAL A 26 3.90 10.05 21.36
CA VAL A 26 3.78 9.27 20.13
C VAL A 26 2.45 8.54 20.15
N GLU A 27 1.59 8.84 19.19
CA GLU A 27 0.33 8.14 18.95
C GLU A 27 0.43 7.37 17.64
N SER A 28 0.08 6.07 17.65
CA SER A 28 -0.01 5.29 16.43
C SER A 28 -1.23 5.75 15.65
N LEU A 29 -1.02 6.27 14.44
CA LEU A 29 -2.12 6.51 13.52
C LEU A 29 -2.58 5.17 12.94
N ALA A 30 -3.88 4.88 13.02
CA ALA A 30 -4.46 3.78 12.27
C ALA A 30 -4.13 4.01 10.79
N ALA A 31 -3.64 2.97 10.12
CA ALA A 31 -3.50 3.04 8.68
C ALA A 31 -4.89 3.38 8.10
N GLU A 32 -4.97 4.47 7.33
CA GLU A 32 -6.18 4.77 6.58
C GLU A 32 -6.52 3.50 5.80
N PRO A 33 -7.70 2.88 6.02
CA PRO A 33 -8.09 1.76 5.21
C PRO A 33 -8.01 2.24 3.76
N GLY A 34 -7.26 1.51 2.92
CA GLY A 34 -7.26 1.77 1.49
C GLY A 34 -8.70 1.94 1.01
N ASN A 35 -8.92 2.75 -0.02
CA ASN A 35 -10.27 3.08 -0.45
C ASN A 35 -11.14 1.81 -0.63
N GLU A 36 -12.46 1.94 -0.46
CA GLU A 36 -13.39 0.81 -0.48
C GLU A 36 -13.23 -0.08 -1.74
N LEU A 37 -12.89 0.53 -2.87
CA LEU A 37 -12.60 -0.20 -4.11
C LEU A 37 -11.37 -1.09 -3.98
N THR A 38 -10.24 -0.57 -3.47
CA THR A 38 -9.02 -1.31 -3.22
C THR A 38 -9.28 -2.48 -2.27
N ARG A 39 -10.07 -2.27 -1.21
CA ARG A 39 -10.44 -3.34 -0.27
C ARG A 39 -11.19 -4.48 -0.98
N ARG A 40 -12.21 -4.15 -1.77
CA ARG A 40 -12.99 -5.15 -2.54
C ARG A 40 -12.14 -5.90 -3.57
N LEU A 41 -11.24 -5.19 -4.27
CA LEU A 41 -10.32 -5.82 -5.22
C LEU A 41 -9.37 -6.80 -4.53
N LEU A 42 -8.85 -6.44 -3.34
CA LEU A 42 -8.02 -7.33 -2.53
C LEU A 42 -8.79 -8.56 -2.05
N GLU A 43 -10.06 -8.41 -1.65
CA GLU A 43 -10.91 -9.54 -1.27
C GLU A 43 -11.17 -10.51 -2.43
N ILE A 44 -11.30 -10.01 -3.65
CA ILE A 44 -11.42 -10.84 -4.86
C ILE A 44 -10.09 -11.56 -5.11
N ALA A 45 -8.98 -10.81 -5.12
CA ALA A 45 -7.66 -11.36 -5.36
C ALA A 45 -7.30 -12.47 -4.36
N ALA A 46 -7.64 -12.29 -3.08
CA ALA A 46 -7.40 -13.27 -2.02
C ALA A 46 -8.21 -14.57 -2.17
N LYS A 47 -9.32 -14.58 -2.91
CA LYS A 47 -10.16 -15.77 -3.14
C LYS A 47 -9.70 -16.59 -4.35
N THR A 48 -8.89 -16.00 -5.21
CA THR A 48 -8.43 -16.60 -6.46
C THR A 48 -7.02 -17.17 -6.28
N GLU A 49 -6.94 -18.38 -5.73
CA GLU A 49 -5.72 -19.18 -5.72
C GLU A 49 -5.62 -20.00 -7.03
N GLY A 50 -4.40 -20.16 -7.56
CA GLY A 50 -4.13 -21.06 -8.68
C GLY A 50 -4.65 -20.61 -10.06
N LEU A 51 -4.94 -19.31 -10.25
CA LEU A 51 -5.27 -18.80 -11.58
C LEU A 51 -4.05 -18.87 -12.51
N PRO A 52 -4.24 -19.23 -13.79
CA PRO A 52 -3.20 -19.13 -14.79
C PRO A 52 -2.68 -17.70 -14.91
N THR A 53 -1.38 -17.55 -15.13
CA THR A 53 -0.74 -16.25 -15.36
C THR A 53 -1.27 -15.54 -16.61
N ASP A 54 -1.96 -16.26 -17.49
CA ASP A 54 -2.45 -15.85 -18.80
C ASP A 54 -3.99 -15.76 -18.89
N LEU A 55 -4.71 -15.63 -17.77
CA LEU A 55 -6.19 -15.56 -17.75
C LEU A 55 -6.80 -14.30 -18.39
N ALA A 56 -6.01 -13.49 -19.11
CA ALA A 56 -6.53 -12.35 -19.85
C ALA A 56 -7.08 -12.81 -21.21
N ALA A 57 -8.34 -12.50 -21.51
CA ALA A 57 -8.94 -12.78 -22.83
C ALA A 57 -8.13 -12.16 -24.00
N GLN A 58 -7.39 -11.08 -23.71
CA GLN A 58 -6.59 -10.31 -24.66
C GLN A 58 -5.08 -10.38 -24.30
N HIS A 59 -4.61 -11.53 -23.79
CA HIS A 59 -3.23 -11.70 -23.33
C HIS A 59 -2.18 -11.25 -24.36
N ASP A 60 -2.34 -11.65 -25.62
CA ASP A 60 -1.43 -11.27 -26.71
C ASP A 60 -1.42 -9.76 -26.99
N HIS A 61 -2.57 -9.10 -26.83
CA HIS A 61 -2.66 -7.66 -26.96
C HIS A 61 -1.86 -6.96 -25.86
N TYR A 62 -1.95 -7.44 -24.62
CA TYR A 62 -1.26 -6.85 -23.49
C TYR A 62 0.24 -7.13 -23.48
N LEU A 63 0.68 -8.30 -23.96
CA LEU A 63 2.10 -8.66 -24.00
C LEU A 63 2.82 -8.20 -25.27
N TYR A 64 2.14 -8.29 -26.42
CA TYR A 64 2.79 -8.16 -27.73
C TYR A 64 2.16 -7.09 -28.62
N GLY A 65 1.10 -6.42 -28.16
CA GLY A 65 0.44 -5.34 -28.90
C GLY A 65 -0.37 -5.83 -30.12
N THR A 66 -0.74 -7.10 -30.17
CA THR A 66 -1.60 -7.63 -31.25
C THR A 66 -2.98 -6.98 -31.23
N PRO A 67 -3.72 -6.93 -32.35
CA PRO A 67 -5.13 -6.51 -32.35
C PRO A 67 -5.96 -7.31 -31.33
N LYS A 68 -6.95 -6.65 -30.72
CA LYS A 68 -7.88 -7.33 -29.82
C LYS A 68 -8.77 -8.29 -30.59
N ARG A 69 -9.01 -9.47 -30.03
CA ARG A 69 -9.98 -10.46 -30.52
C ARG A 69 -11.41 -10.11 -30.14
#